data_AF-A0A961WQS4-F1
#
_entry.id   AF-A0A961WQS4-F1
#
_cell.length_a   1.000
_cell.length_b   1.000
_cell.length_c   1.000
_cell.angle_alpha   90.00
_cell.angle_beta   90.00
_cell.angle_gamma   90.00
#
_symmetry.space_group_name_H-M   'P 1'
#
loop_
_entity.id
_entity.type
_entity.pdbx_description
1 polymer ?
#
loop_
_entity_poly.entity_id
_entity_poly.type
_entity_poly.pdbx_seq_one_letter_code
_entity_poly.pdbx_strand_id
1 'polypeptide(L)'
;AEGEPDGENDQWFAAMAEKMTHMLHHAGVPLCKGNVMASNPAFRGSLATWKARIDSWVGRTTPEDLLNVDIFFDLLPVHGDLGLGHELFDHAWNIGKSHHALTHHMAANISDPASPFTMFGGFRTENGRLDIKAYGLFAIVAAARVMALSHGIPVHSTRSRLEGLVEREIGNAGDIKAVMAAHSLLLGMMLMQQSRDLDAGLKPTNAVNVDMLDAGQKEALKGALKRISSVASMARGLV
;
A
#
# COMPACT_ATOMS: atom_id res chain seq x y z
N ALA A 1 13.08 17.67 -16.69
CA ALA A 1 12.11 17.99 -15.62
C ALA A 1 10.97 18.89 -16.10
N GLU A 2 10.96 19.30 -17.38
CA GLU A 2 10.04 20.30 -17.93
C GLU A 2 9.15 19.69 -19.01
N GLY A 3 8.00 20.30 -19.24
CA GLY A 3 7.02 19.85 -20.23
C GLY A 3 5.61 20.09 -19.73
N GLU A 4 4.83 20.83 -20.51
CA GLU A 4 3.42 21.03 -20.25
C GLU A 4 2.61 19.78 -20.62
N PRO A 5 1.49 19.51 -19.92
CA PRO A 5 0.52 18.51 -20.35
C PRO A 5 0.16 18.69 -21.82
N ASP A 6 0.11 17.58 -22.57
CA ASP A 6 -0.16 17.54 -24.01
C ASP A 6 0.87 18.26 -24.92
N GLY A 7 1.95 18.83 -24.36
CA GLY A 7 3.06 19.40 -25.12
C GLY A 7 3.97 18.34 -25.76
N GLU A 8 4.91 18.77 -26.60
CA GLU A 8 5.81 17.87 -27.35
C GLU A 8 6.56 16.88 -26.44
N ASN A 9 7.10 17.37 -25.32
CA ASN A 9 7.76 16.54 -24.32
C ASN A 9 6.81 15.51 -23.70
N ASP A 10 5.59 15.91 -23.31
CA ASP A 10 4.62 14.99 -22.71
C ASP A 10 4.18 13.91 -23.70
N GLN A 11 3.98 14.26 -24.98
CA GLN A 11 3.63 13.29 -26.03
C GLN A 11 4.75 12.27 -26.26
N TRP A 12 6.00 12.72 -26.24
CA TRP A 12 7.15 11.80 -26.31
C TRP A 12 7.17 10.84 -25.11
N PHE A 13 7.01 11.37 -23.89
CA PHE A 13 6.96 10.54 -22.69
C PHE A 13 5.71 9.65 -22.65
N ALA A 14 4.59 10.05 -23.24
CA ALA A 14 3.40 9.23 -23.37
C ALA A 14 3.68 7.98 -24.23
N ALA A 15 4.31 8.17 -25.40
CA ALA A 15 4.70 7.05 -26.26
C ALA A 15 5.72 6.12 -25.58
N MET A 16 6.70 6.69 -24.87
CA MET A 16 7.66 5.91 -24.07
C MET A 16 6.96 5.13 -22.95
N ALA A 17 6.07 5.78 -22.21
CA ALA A 17 5.36 5.19 -21.08
C ALA A 17 4.44 4.05 -21.52
N GLU A 18 3.74 4.20 -22.65
CA GLU A 18 2.91 3.13 -23.23
C GLU A 18 3.75 1.89 -23.55
N LYS A 19 4.90 2.10 -24.20
CA LYS A 19 5.84 1.01 -24.51
C LYS A 19 6.36 0.34 -23.23
N MET A 20 6.75 1.13 -22.22
CA MET A 20 7.25 0.64 -20.94
C MET A 20 6.20 -0.18 -20.19
N THR A 21 4.97 0.34 -20.08
CA THR A 21 3.84 -0.35 -19.44
C THR A 21 3.59 -1.71 -20.08
N HIS A 22 3.57 -1.80 -21.41
CA HIS A 22 3.40 -3.07 -22.10
C HIS A 22 4.60 -4.01 -21.96
N MET A 23 5.84 -3.51 -21.96
CA MET A 23 7.01 -4.35 -21.70
C MET A 23 6.97 -4.97 -20.31
N LEU A 24 6.62 -4.18 -19.27
CA LEU A 24 6.42 -4.69 -17.92
C LEU A 24 5.28 -5.70 -17.84
N HIS A 25 4.20 -5.46 -18.59
CA HIS A 25 3.10 -6.42 -18.69
C HIS A 25 3.52 -7.76 -19.27
N HIS A 26 4.25 -7.74 -20.39
CA HIS A 26 4.81 -8.95 -20.99
C HIS A 26 5.84 -9.64 -20.10
N ALA A 27 6.56 -8.89 -19.27
CA ALA A 27 7.49 -9.43 -18.27
C ALA A 27 6.80 -9.99 -17.01
N GLY A 28 5.46 -9.93 -16.92
CA GLY A 28 4.68 -10.52 -15.83
C GLY A 28 4.18 -9.56 -14.76
N VAL A 29 4.41 -8.24 -14.89
CA VAL A 29 3.83 -7.23 -14.01
C VAL A 29 2.41 -6.89 -14.50
N PRO A 30 1.34 -7.25 -13.78
CA PRO A 30 -0.01 -7.01 -14.27
C PRO A 30 -0.31 -5.51 -14.40
N LEU A 31 -1.11 -5.14 -15.42
CA LEU A 31 -1.65 -3.79 -15.53
C LEU A 31 -2.44 -3.43 -14.27
N CYS A 32 -2.25 -2.21 -13.78
CA CYS A 32 -2.92 -1.74 -12.58
C CYS A 32 -4.42 -1.57 -12.85
N LYS A 33 -5.27 -2.28 -12.09
CA LYS A 33 -6.73 -2.15 -12.18
C LYS A 33 -7.22 -0.73 -11.87
N GLY A 34 -6.49 0.01 -11.02
CA GLY A 34 -6.77 1.41 -10.70
C GLY A 34 -6.15 2.41 -11.67
N ASN A 35 -5.56 1.94 -12.78
CA ASN A 35 -4.93 2.76 -13.81
C ASN A 35 -3.80 3.71 -13.30
N VAL A 36 -3.14 3.33 -12.20
CA VAL A 36 -1.94 4.01 -11.66
C VAL A 36 -0.72 3.53 -12.44
N MET A 37 -0.50 4.10 -13.64
CA MET A 37 0.58 3.71 -14.55
C MET A 37 1.05 4.94 -15.33
N ALA A 38 2.31 4.99 -15.76
CA ALA A 38 2.85 6.14 -16.50
C ALA A 38 2.16 6.39 -17.86
N SER A 39 1.49 5.37 -18.42
CA SER A 39 0.66 5.51 -19.62
C SER A 39 -0.60 6.35 -19.36
N ASN A 40 -1.07 6.43 -18.11
CA ASN A 40 -2.13 7.35 -17.70
C ASN A 40 -1.56 8.77 -17.55
N PRO A 41 -2.06 9.77 -18.29
CA PRO A 41 -1.61 11.17 -18.17
C PRO A 41 -1.72 11.75 -16.76
N ALA A 42 -2.65 11.26 -15.93
CA ALA A 42 -2.75 11.66 -14.52
C ALA A 42 -1.54 11.21 -13.68
N PHE A 43 -0.81 10.18 -14.15
CA PHE A 43 0.38 9.64 -13.51
C PHE A 43 1.66 9.83 -14.33
N ARG A 44 1.70 10.89 -15.14
CA ARG A 44 2.86 11.36 -15.90
C ARG A 44 2.88 12.89 -15.90
N GLY A 45 4.06 13.50 -15.83
CA GLY A 45 4.19 14.94 -15.91
C GLY A 45 5.55 15.46 -15.45
N SER A 46 5.75 16.76 -15.63
CA SER A 46 6.88 17.49 -15.08
C SER A 46 6.87 17.46 -13.55
N LEU A 47 8.00 17.81 -12.93
CA LEU A 47 8.05 17.92 -11.46
C LEU A 47 7.06 18.97 -10.93
N ALA A 48 6.93 20.10 -11.64
CA ALA A 48 5.98 21.14 -11.29
C ALA A 48 4.52 20.65 -11.39
N THR A 49 4.17 19.93 -12.47
CA THR A 49 2.86 19.31 -12.64
C THR A 49 2.55 18.34 -11.50
N TRP A 50 3.53 17.54 -11.09
CA TRP A 50 3.36 16.60 -10.00
C TRP A 50 3.13 17.27 -8.65
N LYS A 51 3.94 18.28 -8.30
CA LYS A 51 3.76 19.05 -7.06
C LYS A 51 2.37 19.69 -7.02
N ALA A 52 1.92 20.30 -8.11
CA ALA A 52 0.58 20.90 -8.20
C ALA A 52 -0.56 19.87 -8.01
N ARG A 53 -0.42 18.65 -8.55
CA ARG A 53 -1.39 17.56 -8.34
C ARG A 53 -1.44 17.14 -6.87
N ILE A 54 -0.29 16.94 -6.25
CA ILE A 54 -0.19 16.58 -4.82
C ILE A 54 -0.84 17.66 -3.96
N ASP A 55 -0.53 18.94 -4.21
CA ASP A 55 -1.12 20.06 -3.47
C ASP A 55 -2.65 20.07 -3.59
N SER A 56 -3.17 19.81 -4.79
CA SER A 56 -4.61 19.72 -5.03
C SER A 56 -5.26 18.55 -4.29
N TRP A 57 -4.65 17.35 -4.32
CA TRP A 57 -5.17 16.17 -3.64
C TRP A 57 -5.18 16.35 -2.13
N VAL A 58 -4.10 16.90 -1.57
CA VAL A 58 -3.99 17.18 -0.14
C VAL A 58 -4.98 18.26 0.30
N GLY A 59 -5.26 19.25 -0.55
CA GLY A 59 -6.22 20.31 -0.25
C GLY A 59 -7.69 19.87 -0.30
N ARG A 60 -8.06 18.98 -1.23
CA ARG A 60 -9.46 18.54 -1.43
C ARG A 60 -9.86 17.36 -0.55
N THR A 61 -8.93 16.42 -0.31
CA THR A 61 -9.15 15.23 0.55
C THR A 61 -10.38 14.38 0.21
N THR A 62 -10.82 14.34 -1.06
CA THR A 62 -11.87 13.38 -1.46
C THR A 62 -11.36 11.93 -1.34
N PRO A 63 -12.21 10.90 -1.24
CA PRO A 63 -11.75 9.51 -1.16
C PRO A 63 -10.78 9.11 -2.28
N GLU A 64 -11.01 9.62 -3.50
CA GLU A 64 -10.10 9.41 -4.63
C GLU A 64 -8.76 10.15 -4.44
N ASP A 65 -8.79 11.39 -3.95
CA ASP A 65 -7.58 12.16 -3.66
C ASP A 65 -6.71 11.49 -2.58
N LEU A 66 -7.33 10.92 -1.55
CA LEU A 66 -6.63 10.16 -0.51
C LEU A 66 -5.91 8.96 -1.11
N LEU A 67 -6.57 8.20 -2.00
CA LEU A 67 -5.95 7.07 -2.69
C LEU A 67 -4.79 7.52 -3.59
N ASN A 68 -4.93 8.66 -4.27
CA ASN A 68 -3.90 9.19 -5.17
C ASN A 68 -2.66 9.67 -4.40
N VAL A 69 -2.85 10.46 -3.33
CA VAL A 69 -1.72 10.98 -2.55
C VAL A 69 -1.01 9.88 -1.76
N ASP A 70 -1.74 8.86 -1.31
CA ASP A 70 -1.21 7.72 -0.56
C ASP A 70 -0.03 7.03 -1.26
N ILE A 71 -0.06 6.98 -2.60
CA ILE A 71 0.97 6.38 -3.45
C ILE A 71 2.32 7.10 -3.29
N PHE A 72 2.31 8.42 -3.06
CA PHE A 72 3.53 9.22 -2.98
C PHE A 72 4.30 9.02 -1.68
N PHE A 73 3.63 8.55 -0.63
CA PHE A 73 4.31 8.20 0.62
C PHE A 73 5.11 6.89 0.50
N ASP A 74 4.89 6.11 -0.57
CA ASP A 74 5.65 4.91 -0.91
C ASP A 74 6.52 5.08 -2.17
N LEU A 75 6.62 6.31 -2.71
CA LEU A 75 7.37 6.58 -3.94
C LEU A 75 8.84 6.21 -3.77
N LEU A 76 9.37 5.43 -4.72
CA LEU A 76 10.79 5.12 -4.82
C LEU A 76 11.31 5.43 -6.23
N PRO A 77 12.30 6.33 -6.38
CA PRO A 77 12.94 6.59 -7.67
C PRO A 77 13.83 5.41 -8.09
N VAL A 78 13.70 4.93 -9.33
CA VAL A 78 14.43 3.74 -9.81
C VAL A 78 15.27 3.97 -11.07
N HIS A 79 15.03 5.04 -11.83
CA HIS A 79 15.75 5.34 -13.07
C HIS A 79 15.71 6.84 -13.40
N GLY A 80 16.67 7.30 -14.22
CA GLY A 80 16.82 8.70 -14.62
C GLY A 80 17.55 9.53 -13.57
N ASP A 81 17.24 10.82 -13.52
CA ASP A 81 17.68 11.69 -12.42
C ASP A 81 16.86 11.39 -11.16
N LEU A 82 17.46 10.62 -10.25
CA LEU A 82 16.81 10.21 -9.00
C LEU A 82 16.50 11.41 -8.09
N GLY A 83 17.19 12.55 -8.26
CA GLY A 83 16.93 13.78 -7.51
C GLY A 83 15.50 14.29 -7.69
N LEU A 84 14.95 14.16 -8.90
CA LEU A 84 13.56 14.56 -9.19
C LEU A 84 12.55 13.74 -8.38
N GLY A 85 12.80 12.44 -8.25
CA GLY A 85 11.92 11.56 -7.49
C GLY A 85 12.05 11.77 -5.98
N HIS A 86 13.26 11.99 -5.46
CA HIS A 86 13.44 12.34 -4.05
C HIS A 86 12.79 13.69 -3.71
N GLU A 87 12.97 14.71 -4.56
CA GLU A 87 12.34 16.01 -4.36
C GLU A 87 10.81 15.91 -4.35
N LEU A 88 10.25 15.03 -5.19
CA LEU A 88 8.80 14.79 -5.21
C LEU A 88 8.32 14.06 -3.96
N PHE A 89 9.06 13.05 -3.48
CA PHE A 89 8.78 12.36 -2.22
C PHE A 89 8.83 13.35 -1.05
N ASP A 90 9.87 14.18 -0.96
CA ASP A 90 10.03 15.17 0.10
C ASP A 90 8.91 16.21 0.08
N HIS A 91 8.47 16.64 -1.11
CA HIS A 91 7.33 17.52 -1.27
C HIS A 91 6.05 16.89 -0.71
N ALA A 92 5.71 15.68 -1.18
CA ALA A 92 4.55 14.92 -0.71
C ALA A 92 4.58 14.70 0.80
N TRP A 93 5.73 14.31 1.33
CA TRP A 93 5.91 14.04 2.75
C TRP A 93 5.72 15.30 3.61
N ASN A 94 6.34 16.41 3.20
CA ASN A 94 6.29 17.66 3.97
C ASN A 94 4.89 18.29 3.96
N ILE A 95 4.16 18.20 2.85
CA ILE A 95 2.77 18.65 2.82
C ILE A 95 1.87 17.68 3.59
N GLY A 96 2.03 16.37 3.40
CA GLY A 96 1.20 15.37 4.07
C GLY A 96 1.30 15.42 5.59
N LYS A 97 2.52 15.51 6.13
CA LYS A 97 2.75 15.55 7.59
C LYS A 97 2.21 16.83 8.25
N SER A 98 2.08 17.93 7.50
CA SER A 98 1.61 19.22 8.01
C SER A 98 0.10 19.39 7.94
N HIS A 99 -0.61 18.48 7.27
CA HIS A 99 -2.05 18.53 7.08
C HIS A 99 -2.77 17.51 7.96
N HIS A 100 -3.07 17.88 9.22
CA HIS A 100 -3.78 17.00 10.16
C HIS A 100 -5.12 16.46 9.65
N ALA A 101 -5.85 17.25 8.86
CA ALA A 101 -7.09 16.80 8.24
C ALA A 101 -6.85 15.62 7.28
N LEU A 102 -5.74 15.64 6.53
CA LEU A 102 -5.37 14.56 5.63
C LEU A 102 -5.15 13.26 6.42
N THR A 103 -4.29 13.29 7.44
CA THR A 103 -3.99 12.09 8.23
C THR A 103 -5.23 11.54 8.93
N HIS A 104 -6.08 12.41 9.49
CA HIS A 104 -7.34 12.01 10.09
C HIS A 104 -8.28 11.35 9.06
N HIS A 105 -8.42 11.92 7.87
CA HIS A 105 -9.20 11.32 6.79
C HIS A 105 -8.60 10.00 6.28
N MET A 106 -7.28 9.88 6.17
CA MET A 106 -6.61 8.63 5.82
C MET A 106 -6.90 7.55 6.86
N ALA A 107 -6.78 7.86 8.16
CA ALA A 107 -7.04 6.93 9.25
C ALA A 107 -8.51 6.49 9.31
N ALA A 108 -9.44 7.42 9.06
CA ALA A 108 -10.87 7.13 8.99
C ALA A 108 -11.24 6.24 7.78
N ASN A 109 -10.49 6.34 6.68
CA ASN A 109 -10.70 5.53 5.47
C ASN A 109 -9.97 4.19 5.49
N ILE A 110 -9.20 3.88 6.54
CA ILE A 110 -8.72 2.51 6.77
C ILE A 110 -9.97 1.66 7.02
N SER A 111 -10.38 0.93 5.97
CA SER A 111 -11.56 0.09 6.04
C SER A 111 -11.39 -0.91 7.19
N ASP A 112 -12.42 -1.03 8.02
CA ASP A 112 -12.54 -2.22 8.85
C ASP A 112 -12.84 -3.37 7.88
N PRO A 113 -11.89 -4.30 7.65
CA PRO A 113 -12.12 -5.36 6.68
C PRO A 113 -13.35 -6.16 7.11
N ALA A 114 -14.20 -6.52 6.14
CA ALA A 114 -15.25 -7.50 6.39
C ALA A 114 -14.64 -8.70 7.12
N SER A 115 -15.31 -9.23 8.15
CA SER A 115 -14.69 -10.25 9.01
C SER A 115 -14.16 -11.42 8.16
N PRO A 116 -12.89 -11.83 8.30
CA PRO A 116 -12.36 -12.99 7.59
C PRO A 116 -12.95 -14.32 8.10
N PHE A 117 -13.82 -14.26 9.10
CA PHE A 117 -14.40 -15.42 9.76
C PHE A 117 -15.89 -15.59 9.45
N THR A 118 -16.31 -16.85 9.35
CA THR A 118 -17.72 -17.25 9.36
C THR A 118 -18.29 -17.15 10.77
N MET A 119 -19.61 -17.24 10.91
CA MET A 119 -20.28 -17.20 12.23
C MET A 119 -19.80 -18.31 13.19
N PHE A 120 -19.29 -19.42 12.64
CA PHE A 120 -18.77 -20.56 13.41
C PHE A 120 -17.24 -20.54 13.58
N GLY A 121 -16.57 -19.43 13.25
CA GLY A 121 -15.12 -19.28 13.43
C GLY A 121 -14.24 -19.96 12.38
N GLY A 122 -14.83 -20.45 11.28
CA GLY A 122 -14.10 -20.88 10.08
C GLY A 122 -13.66 -19.69 9.22
N PHE A 123 -12.81 -19.91 8.21
CA PHE A 123 -12.41 -18.85 7.28
C PHE A 123 -13.49 -18.60 6.22
N ARG A 124 -13.69 -17.34 5.85
CA ARG A 124 -14.49 -16.98 4.67
C ARG A 124 -13.64 -17.17 3.42
N THR A 125 -13.93 -18.22 2.67
CA THR A 125 -13.17 -18.58 1.48
C THR A 125 -14.03 -18.52 0.24
N GLU A 126 -13.38 -18.25 -0.89
CA GLU A 126 -13.91 -18.49 -2.23
C GLU A 126 -13.10 -19.65 -2.83
N ASN A 127 -13.75 -20.76 -3.14
CA ASN A 127 -13.10 -21.99 -3.63
C ASN A 127 -11.93 -22.47 -2.73
N GLY A 128 -12.11 -22.43 -1.40
CA GLY A 128 -11.07 -22.82 -0.44
C GLY A 128 -9.95 -21.80 -0.25
N ARG A 129 -9.99 -20.65 -0.93
CA ARG A 129 -8.97 -19.60 -0.82
C ARG A 129 -9.45 -18.38 -0.05
N LEU A 130 -8.61 -17.85 0.83
CA LEU A 130 -8.84 -16.64 1.63
C LEU A 130 -7.99 -15.48 1.07
N ASP A 131 -8.61 -14.35 0.70
CA ASP A 131 -7.87 -13.16 0.24
C ASP A 131 -7.15 -12.48 1.41
N ILE A 132 -5.86 -12.81 1.59
CA ILE A 132 -5.04 -12.28 2.68
C ILE A 132 -4.74 -10.78 2.50
N LYS A 133 -4.71 -10.28 1.27
CA LYS A 133 -4.48 -8.86 1.04
C LYS A 133 -5.68 -8.05 1.51
N ALA A 134 -6.88 -8.46 1.11
CA ALA A 134 -8.12 -7.78 1.48
C ALA A 134 -8.39 -7.85 2.99
N TYR A 135 -8.21 -9.03 3.60
CA TYR A 135 -8.54 -9.23 5.01
C TYR A 135 -7.41 -8.87 5.99
N GLY A 136 -6.21 -8.56 5.51
CA GLY A 136 -5.07 -8.35 6.38
C GLY A 136 -4.09 -7.29 5.92
N LEU A 137 -3.33 -7.57 4.86
CA LEU A 137 -2.19 -6.73 4.47
C LEU A 137 -2.59 -5.29 4.19
N PHE A 138 -3.75 -5.05 3.56
CA PHE A 138 -4.21 -3.70 3.23
C PHE A 138 -4.34 -2.82 4.47
N ALA A 139 -5.02 -3.30 5.52
CA ALA A 139 -5.22 -2.56 6.76
C ALA A 139 -3.89 -2.28 7.48
N ILE A 140 -2.98 -3.26 7.51
CA ILE A 140 -1.66 -3.08 8.15
C ILE A 140 -0.82 -2.03 7.42
N VAL A 141 -0.76 -2.11 6.10
CA VAL A 141 0.02 -1.17 5.28
C VAL A 141 -0.52 0.25 5.41
N ALA A 142 -1.84 0.42 5.30
CA ALA A 142 -2.48 1.73 5.43
C ALA A 142 -2.27 2.33 6.83
N ALA A 143 -2.45 1.52 7.89
CA ALA A 143 -2.22 1.96 9.27
C ALA A 143 -0.76 2.35 9.52
N ALA A 144 0.20 1.52 9.11
CA ALA A 144 1.62 1.82 9.28
C ALA A 144 2.01 3.14 8.59
N ARG A 145 1.47 3.38 7.39
CA ARG A 145 1.73 4.60 6.62
C ARG A 145 1.15 5.83 7.29
N VAL A 146 -0.13 5.82 7.67
CA VAL A 146 -0.74 7.01 8.28
C VAL A 146 -0.13 7.32 9.65
N MET A 147 0.18 6.31 10.47
CA MET A 147 0.86 6.52 11.75
C MET A 147 2.27 7.09 11.54
N ALA A 148 3.03 6.54 10.58
CA ALA A 148 4.36 7.08 10.26
C ALA A 148 4.31 8.52 9.76
N LEU A 149 3.29 8.86 8.94
CA LEU A 149 3.07 10.20 8.44
C LEU A 149 2.73 11.18 9.58
N SER A 150 1.77 10.82 10.45
CA SER A 150 1.36 11.64 11.61
C SER A 150 2.49 11.91 12.59
N HIS A 151 3.47 11.00 12.66
CA HIS A 151 4.59 11.12 13.60
C HIS A 151 5.93 11.47 12.95
N GLY A 152 5.95 11.80 11.65
CA GLY A 152 7.17 12.26 10.97
C GLY A 152 8.27 11.20 10.90
N ILE A 153 7.94 9.97 10.51
CA ILE A 153 8.86 8.84 10.27
C ILE A 153 8.97 8.61 8.74
N PRO A 154 9.87 9.32 8.02
CA PRO A 154 9.95 9.33 6.56
C PRO A 154 10.66 8.08 6.01
N VAL A 155 10.04 6.91 6.18
CA VAL A 155 10.54 5.64 5.66
C VAL A 155 9.47 4.95 4.82
N HIS A 156 9.90 4.18 3.83
CA HIS A 156 8.99 3.58 2.85
C HIS A 156 8.36 2.27 3.33
N SER A 157 9.16 1.34 3.88
CA SER A 157 8.65 -0.01 4.14
C SER A 157 7.70 -0.04 5.35
N THR A 158 6.62 -0.80 5.27
CA THR A 158 5.68 -1.05 6.39
C THR A 158 6.42 -1.48 7.65
N ARG A 159 7.44 -2.33 7.51
CA ARG A 159 8.24 -2.80 8.64
C ARG A 159 9.01 -1.65 9.30
N SER A 160 9.76 -0.87 8.51
CA SER A 160 10.54 0.26 9.01
C SER A 160 9.66 1.33 9.65
N ARG A 161 8.44 1.54 9.14
CA ARG A 161 7.45 2.44 9.74
C ARG A 161 7.06 1.99 11.14
N LEU A 162 6.71 0.71 11.29
CA LEU A 162 6.33 0.14 12.59
C LEU A 162 7.52 0.10 13.57
N GLU A 163 8.74 -0.20 13.08
CA GLU A 163 9.98 -0.11 13.88
C GLU A 163 10.21 1.32 14.38
N GLY A 164 10.06 2.32 13.51
CA GLY A 164 10.21 3.73 13.88
C GLY A 164 9.17 4.21 14.92
N LEU A 165 7.95 3.66 14.91
CA LEU A 165 6.96 3.95 15.96
C LEU A 165 7.42 3.40 17.32
N VAL A 166 7.94 2.18 17.35
CA VAL A 166 8.48 1.56 18.57
C VAL A 166 9.69 2.35 19.10
N GLU A 167 10.62 2.71 18.22
CA GLU A 167 11.83 3.48 18.57
C GLU A 167 11.51 4.85 19.17
N ARG A 168 10.41 5.47 18.73
CA ARG A 168 9.94 6.76 19.24
C ARG A 168 8.94 6.63 20.39
N GLU A 169 8.74 5.43 20.93
CA GLU A 169 7.81 5.14 22.03
C GLU A 169 6.36 5.57 21.75
N ILE A 170 5.95 5.50 20.48
CA ILE A 170 4.60 5.83 20.03
C ILE A 170 3.73 4.59 20.07
N GLY A 171 2.66 4.64 20.88
CA GLY A 171 1.73 3.53 21.04
C GLY A 171 2.30 2.36 21.87
N ASN A 172 1.55 1.26 21.93
CA ASN A 172 1.99 0.09 22.69
C ASN A 172 2.98 -0.74 21.86
N ALA A 173 4.23 -0.82 22.32
CA ALA A 173 5.29 -1.57 21.62
C ALA A 173 4.96 -3.06 21.43
N GLY A 174 4.24 -3.68 22.37
CA GLY A 174 3.80 -5.08 22.27
C GLY A 174 2.79 -5.27 21.13
N ASP A 175 1.80 -4.40 21.04
CA ASP A 175 0.79 -4.44 19.98
C ASP A 175 1.42 -4.17 18.60
N ILE A 176 2.30 -3.17 18.48
CA ILE A 176 2.97 -2.85 17.23
C ILE A 176 3.85 -4.02 16.76
N LYS A 177 4.63 -4.63 17.66
CA LYS A 177 5.42 -5.83 17.34
C LYS A 177 4.54 -7.00 16.92
N ALA A 178 3.37 -7.15 17.53
CA ALA A 178 2.42 -8.19 17.14
C ALA A 178 1.84 -7.94 15.73
N VAL A 179 1.59 -6.68 15.35
CA VAL A 179 1.19 -6.28 14.00
C VAL A 179 2.31 -6.54 12.99
N MET A 180 3.57 -6.22 13.33
CA MET A 180 4.73 -6.55 12.49
C MET A 180 4.87 -8.05 12.24
N ALA A 181 4.65 -8.88 13.26
CA ALA A 181 4.69 -10.32 13.15
C ALA A 181 3.54 -10.84 12.25
N ALA A 182 2.33 -10.32 12.43
CA ALA A 182 1.18 -10.63 11.57
C ALA A 182 1.45 -10.26 10.10
N HIS A 183 1.98 -9.06 9.84
CA HIS A 183 2.38 -8.62 8.50
C HIS A 183 3.34 -9.60 7.84
N SER A 184 4.40 -9.99 8.57
CA SER A 184 5.43 -10.91 8.06
C SER A 184 4.87 -12.29 7.75
N LEU A 185 4.01 -12.83 8.64
CA LEU A 185 3.35 -14.12 8.43
C LEU A 185 2.45 -14.09 7.18
N LEU A 186 1.57 -13.10 7.09
CA LEU A 186 0.59 -12.99 6.01
C LEU A 186 1.26 -12.79 4.65
N LEU A 187 2.28 -11.93 4.59
CA LEU A 187 3.08 -11.73 3.38
C LEU A 187 3.80 -13.02 2.97
N GLY A 188 4.40 -13.73 3.93
CA GLY A 188 5.04 -15.03 3.69
C GLY A 188 4.07 -16.08 3.15
N MET A 189 2.89 -16.22 3.76
CA MET A 189 1.86 -17.16 3.29
C MET A 189 1.38 -16.84 1.88
N MET A 190 1.15 -15.55 1.57
CA MET A 190 0.78 -15.11 0.23
C MET A 190 1.87 -15.43 -0.80
N LEU A 191 3.13 -15.09 -0.52
CA LEU A 191 4.25 -15.36 -1.43
C LEU A 191 4.46 -16.86 -1.66
N MET A 192 4.37 -17.67 -0.60
CA MET A 192 4.47 -19.13 -0.73
C MET A 192 3.34 -19.71 -1.57
N GLN A 193 2.12 -19.21 -1.43
CA GLN A 193 1.01 -19.62 -2.28
C GLN A 193 1.22 -19.19 -3.73
N GLN A 194 1.68 -17.96 -3.98
CA GLN A 194 1.95 -17.47 -5.32
C GLN A 194 3.05 -18.28 -6.02
N SER A 195 4.10 -18.69 -5.29
CA SER A 195 5.11 -19.62 -5.81
C SER A 195 4.51 -20.95 -6.23
N ARG A 196 3.67 -21.56 -5.38
CA ARG A 196 3.00 -22.83 -5.71
C ARG A 196 2.05 -22.71 -6.90
N ASP A 197 1.35 -21.59 -7.01
CA ASP A 197 0.47 -21.32 -8.14
C ASP A 197 1.27 -21.26 -9.44
N LEU A 198 2.42 -20.55 -9.45
CA LEU A 198 3.31 -20.50 -10.61
C LEU A 198 3.84 -21.89 -10.99
N ASP A 199 4.30 -22.68 -10.01
CA ASP A 199 4.78 -24.06 -10.24
C ASP A 199 3.68 -24.96 -10.83
N ALA A 200 2.41 -24.69 -10.49
CA ALA A 200 1.25 -25.40 -11.00
C ALA A 200 0.67 -24.81 -12.30
N GLY A 201 1.29 -23.77 -12.88
CA GLY A 201 0.81 -23.09 -14.08
C GLY A 201 -0.46 -22.24 -13.86
N LEU A 202 -0.79 -21.93 -12.61
CA LEU A 202 -1.93 -21.09 -12.22
C LEU A 202 -1.50 -19.62 -12.14
N LYS A 203 -2.45 -18.71 -12.43
CA LYS A 203 -2.23 -17.28 -12.25
C LYS A 203 -2.17 -16.94 -10.75
N PRO A 204 -1.08 -16.30 -10.27
CA PRO A 204 -0.98 -15.88 -8.87
C PRO A 204 -2.09 -14.90 -8.48
N THR A 205 -2.60 -15.04 -7.25
CA THR A 205 -3.57 -14.12 -6.66
C THR A 205 -3.11 -13.70 -5.26
N ASN A 206 -3.89 -12.88 -4.57
CA ASN A 206 -3.63 -12.55 -3.16
C ASN A 206 -4.20 -13.60 -2.17
N ALA A 207 -4.85 -14.64 -2.70
CA ALA A 207 -5.62 -15.57 -1.90
C ALA A 207 -4.82 -16.84 -1.58
N VAL A 208 -4.84 -17.26 -0.31
CA VAL A 208 -4.17 -18.47 0.17
C VAL A 208 -5.17 -19.60 0.30
N ASN A 209 -4.85 -20.76 -0.27
CA ASN A 209 -5.68 -21.96 -0.10
C ASN A 209 -5.54 -22.46 1.34
N VAL A 210 -6.60 -22.31 2.13
CA VAL A 210 -6.56 -22.67 3.56
C VAL A 210 -6.61 -24.18 3.78
N ASP A 211 -7.07 -24.96 2.80
CA ASP A 211 -7.15 -26.42 2.91
C ASP A 211 -5.77 -27.07 2.85
N MET A 212 -4.79 -26.40 2.24
CA MET A 212 -3.38 -26.83 2.21
C MET A 212 -2.61 -26.49 3.49
N LEU A 213 -3.22 -25.77 4.43
CA LEU A 213 -2.56 -25.38 5.67
C LEU A 213 -2.74 -26.47 6.74
N ASP A 214 -1.66 -26.78 7.43
CA ASP A 214 -1.72 -27.63 8.62
C ASP A 214 -2.43 -26.92 9.80
N ALA A 215 -2.71 -27.65 10.87
CA ALA A 215 -3.42 -27.10 12.03
C ALA A 215 -2.68 -25.93 12.68
N GLY A 216 -1.34 -25.99 12.77
CA GLY A 216 -0.53 -24.92 13.35
C GLY A 216 -0.54 -23.66 12.49
N GLN A 217 -0.44 -23.82 11.17
CA GLN A 217 -0.54 -22.72 10.20
C GLN A 217 -1.93 -22.07 10.21
N LYS A 218 -2.99 -22.87 10.33
CA LYS A 218 -4.37 -22.37 10.46
C LYS A 218 -4.54 -21.55 11.74
N GLU A 219 -4.03 -22.03 12.87
CA GLU A 219 -4.11 -21.28 14.13
C GLU A 219 -3.25 -20.00 14.11
N ALA A 220 -2.05 -20.04 13.52
CA ALA A 220 -1.23 -18.86 13.32
C ALA A 220 -1.93 -17.81 12.44
N LEU A 221 -2.55 -18.24 11.33
CA LEU A 221 -3.33 -17.38 10.44
C LEU A 221 -4.54 -16.77 11.15
N LYS A 222 -5.32 -17.56 11.91
CA LYS A 222 -6.41 -17.04 12.74
C LYS A 222 -5.92 -16.01 13.74
N GLY A 223 -4.81 -16.29 14.42
CA GLY A 223 -4.19 -15.39 15.39
C GLY A 223 -3.79 -14.06 14.76
N ALA A 224 -3.15 -14.08 13.59
CA ALA A 224 -2.77 -12.88 12.86
C ALA A 224 -4.00 -12.06 12.42
N LEU A 225 -5.02 -12.69 11.84
CA LEU A 225 -6.24 -12.03 11.39
C LEU A 225 -7.05 -11.42 12.54
N LYS A 226 -7.10 -12.07 13.71
CA LYS A 226 -7.72 -11.49 14.91
C LYS A 226 -7.00 -10.24 15.43
N ARG A 227 -5.70 -10.11 15.21
CA ARG A 227 -4.95 -8.90 15.59
C ARG A 227 -5.23 -7.73 14.63
N ILE A 228 -5.57 -8.03 13.38
CA ILE A 228 -5.84 -7.00 12.38
C ILE A 228 -7.12 -6.21 12.71
N SER A 229 -8.09 -6.82 13.39
CA SER A 229 -9.34 -6.13 13.74
C SER A 229 -9.12 -4.91 14.66
N SER A 230 -8.00 -4.82 15.37
CA SER A 230 -7.66 -3.63 16.18
C SER A 230 -6.72 -2.65 15.48
N VAL A 231 -6.20 -2.96 14.29
CA VAL A 231 -5.22 -2.12 13.59
C VAL A 231 -5.82 -0.78 13.16
N ALA A 232 -7.05 -0.79 12.64
CA ALA A 232 -7.74 0.43 12.24
C ALA A 232 -8.04 1.33 13.46
N SER A 233 -8.48 0.75 14.58
CA SER A 233 -8.67 1.50 15.83
C SER A 233 -7.36 2.04 16.40
N MET A 234 -6.27 1.27 16.31
CA MET A 234 -4.94 1.71 16.73
C MET A 234 -4.47 2.92 15.92
N ALA A 235 -4.62 2.87 14.59
CA ALA A 235 -4.29 4.00 13.73
C ALA A 235 -5.12 5.23 14.07
N ARG A 236 -6.44 5.10 14.22
CA ARG A 236 -7.32 6.22 14.59
C ARG A 236 -6.99 6.84 15.96
N GLY A 237 -6.44 6.06 16.90
CA GLY A 237 -6.05 6.55 18.22
C GLY A 237 -4.68 7.21 18.28
N LEU A 238 -3.83 7.00 17.26
CA LEU A 238 -2.46 7.53 17.20
C LEU A 238 -2.33 8.70 16.21
N VAL A 239 -3.34 8.94 15.39
CA VAL A 239 -3.36 9.99 14.36
C VAL A 239 -3.98 11.27 14.89
#